data_AF-A0A6C0K569-F1
#
_entry.id   AF-A0A6C0K569-F1
#
_cell.length_a   1.000
_cell.length_b   1.000
_cell.length_c   1.000
_cell.angle_alpha   90.00
_cell.angle_beta   90.00
_cell.angle_gamma   90.00
#
_symmetry.space_group_name_H-M   'P 1'
#
loop_
_entity.id
_entity.type
_entity.pdbx_description
1 polymer ?
#
loop_
_entity_poly.entity_id
_entity_poly.type
_entity_poly.pdbx_seq_one_letter_code
_entity_poly.pdbx_strand_id
1 'polypeptide(L)'
;MTTDSVFLPVSLGEAIDKLTILEIKQENIKDRRRNDVELEYNLLLERLGPHVGQHGALYNSMKKVNRLIWDYMDLLRDGNMNDQDYLALCRKTVDYNDIRFRIKNKINYAAGSALKEQKGYKINSVLIEICEGPDTENFVAPIRYYSFLYDQVIIQCGEYCGGLRDAFKDDPTIIFRIGVASESAQFKARFSFPKGHHSAEEILAIFRVDQKALEELL
;
A
#
# COMPACT_ATOMS: atom_id res chain seq x y z
N MET A 1 9.84 35.57 16.57
CA MET A 1 8.55 34.91 16.88
C MET A 1 8.89 33.59 17.52
N THR A 2 8.31 33.27 18.67
CA THR A 2 8.57 32.01 19.37
C THR A 2 8.18 30.85 18.47
N THR A 3 9.17 30.04 18.14
CA THR A 3 9.06 28.80 17.39
C THR A 3 8.56 27.72 18.34
N ASP A 4 7.29 27.78 18.74
CA ASP A 4 6.68 26.75 19.57
C ASP A 4 6.43 25.52 18.68
N SER A 5 7.50 24.79 18.37
CA SER A 5 7.46 23.48 17.73
C SER A 5 7.81 22.40 18.76
N VAL A 6 7.09 21.28 18.69
CA VAL A 6 7.31 20.14 19.57
C VAL A 6 8.02 19.05 18.77
N PHE A 7 9.04 18.45 19.39
CA PHE A 7 9.65 17.24 18.85
C PHE A 7 8.82 16.02 19.22
N LEU A 8 8.33 15.29 18.21
CA LEU A 8 7.60 14.04 18.38
C LEU A 8 8.33 12.91 17.64
N PRO A 9 8.82 11.86 18.32
CA PRO A 9 9.34 10.69 17.64
C PRO A 9 8.18 9.92 16.99
N VAL A 10 8.30 9.65 15.70
CA VAL A 10 7.33 8.87 14.91
C VAL A 10 8.04 7.84 14.05
N SER A 11 7.31 6.84 13.56
CA SER A 11 7.83 5.90 12.57
C SER A 11 8.14 6.59 11.24
N LEU A 12 9.05 6.04 10.43
CA LEU A 12 9.36 6.64 9.13
C LEU A 12 8.14 6.63 8.20
N GLY A 13 7.34 5.57 8.24
CA GLY A 13 6.09 5.47 7.49
C GLY A 13 5.11 6.60 7.82
N GLU A 14 4.98 6.95 9.11
CA GLU A 14 4.14 8.07 9.55
C GLU A 14 4.70 9.42 9.07
N ALA A 15 6.02 9.60 9.10
CA ALA A 15 6.67 10.81 8.63
C ALA A 15 6.51 11.00 7.11
N ILE A 16 6.68 9.93 6.32
CA ILE A 16 6.46 9.95 4.87
C ILE A 16 4.99 10.17 4.53
N ASP A 17 4.05 9.53 5.23
CA ASP A 17 2.61 9.77 5.07
C ASP A 17 2.29 11.27 5.20
N LYS A 18 2.74 11.88 6.29
CA LYS A 18 2.57 13.32 6.51
C LYS A 18 3.21 14.16 5.41
N LEU A 19 4.43 13.83 4.97
CA LEU A 19 5.11 14.56 3.89
C LEU A 19 4.31 14.52 2.58
N THR A 20 3.78 13.35 2.19
CA THR A 20 2.98 13.21 0.96
C THR A 20 1.65 13.97 1.04
N ILE A 21 1.01 14.03 2.21
CA ILE A 21 -0.21 14.83 2.43
C ILE A 21 0.09 16.32 2.27
N LEU A 22 1.23 16.80 2.79
CA LEU A 22 1.63 18.21 2.63
C LEU A 22 1.94 18.53 1.17
N GLU A 23 2.58 17.62 0.43
CA GLU A 23 2.81 17.77 -1.00
C GLU A 23 1.48 17.91 -1.78
N ILE A 24 0.51 17.05 -1.49
CA ILE A 24 -0.86 17.13 -2.06
C ILE A 24 -1.53 18.45 -1.71
N LYS A 25 -1.39 18.92 -0.47
CA LYS A 25 -1.93 20.22 -0.05
C LYS A 25 -1.26 21.37 -0.79
N GLN A 26 0.06 21.33 -1.00
CA GLN A 26 0.73 22.32 -1.84
C GLN A 26 0.16 22.28 -3.26
N GLU A 27 -0.11 21.12 -3.84
CA GLU A 27 -0.68 21.06 -5.19
C GLU A 27 -2.08 21.69 -5.28
N ASN A 28 -2.93 21.57 -4.25
CA ASN A 28 -4.33 21.96 -4.31
C ASN A 28 -4.67 23.31 -3.66
N ILE A 29 -3.96 23.73 -2.61
CA ILE A 29 -4.22 25.00 -1.92
C ILE A 29 -3.53 26.14 -2.69
N LYS A 30 -4.33 27.10 -3.15
CA LYS A 30 -3.87 28.23 -3.99
C LYS A 30 -3.90 29.60 -3.31
N ASP A 31 -4.45 29.69 -2.11
CA ASP A 31 -4.48 30.92 -1.32
C ASP A 31 -3.32 31.00 -0.32
N ARG A 32 -3.31 32.05 0.52
CA ARG A 32 -2.25 32.32 1.51
C ARG A 32 -1.93 31.16 2.45
N ARG A 33 -2.87 30.24 2.70
CA ARG A 33 -2.67 29.04 3.54
C ARG A 33 -1.59 28.13 2.96
N ARG A 34 -1.31 28.22 1.65
CA ARG A 34 -0.22 27.49 1.00
C ARG A 34 1.14 27.76 1.65
N ASN A 35 1.38 29.00 2.11
CA ASN A 35 2.65 29.39 2.73
C ASN A 35 2.93 28.57 4.01
N ASP A 36 1.88 28.31 4.81
CA ASP A 36 2.00 27.52 6.03
C ASP A 36 2.31 26.05 5.70
N VAL A 37 1.66 25.49 4.67
CA VAL A 37 1.91 24.13 4.19
C VAL A 37 3.33 23.99 3.63
N GLU A 38 3.80 24.98 2.88
CA GLU A 38 5.13 24.98 2.30
C GLU A 38 6.23 25.05 3.36
N LEU A 39 6.04 25.86 4.40
CA LEU A 39 6.94 25.89 5.54
C LEU A 39 7.04 24.50 6.20
N GLU A 40 5.91 23.86 6.50
CA GLU A 40 5.90 22.54 7.13
C GLU A 40 6.49 21.44 6.24
N TYR A 41 6.17 21.48 4.94
CA TYR A 41 6.71 20.55 3.94
C TYR A 41 8.24 20.63 3.86
N ASN A 42 8.78 21.84 3.74
CA ASN A 42 10.22 22.07 3.61
C ASN A 42 10.99 21.58 4.86
N LEU A 43 10.44 21.83 6.06
CA LEU A 43 11.03 21.35 7.32
C LEU A 43 11.08 19.83 7.41
N LEU A 44 10.05 19.13 6.93
CA LEU A 44 10.05 17.66 6.89
C LEU A 44 10.94 17.13 5.77
N LEU A 45 10.91 17.75 4.58
CA LEU A 45 11.70 17.31 3.43
C LEU A 45 13.21 17.37 3.71
N GLU A 46 13.68 18.39 4.44
CA GLU A 46 15.10 18.49 4.85
C GLU A 46 15.58 17.23 5.58
N ARG A 47 14.71 16.63 6.41
CA ARG A 47 15.03 15.42 7.18
C ARG A 47 14.73 14.13 6.42
N LEU A 48 13.70 14.13 5.60
CA LEU A 48 13.17 12.92 4.94
C LEU A 48 13.70 12.71 3.52
N GLY A 49 14.32 13.71 2.90
CA GLY A 49 14.80 13.66 1.51
C GLY A 49 15.59 12.39 1.14
N PRO A 50 16.58 11.94 1.94
CA PRO A 50 17.29 10.69 1.68
C PRO A 50 16.37 9.46 1.64
N HIS A 51 15.37 9.41 2.53
CA HIS A 51 14.41 8.32 2.61
C HIS A 51 13.40 8.35 1.46
N VAL A 52 13.03 9.54 0.97
CA VAL A 52 12.20 9.68 -0.25
C VAL A 52 12.92 9.07 -1.44
N GLY A 53 14.22 9.36 -1.62
CA GLY A 53 15.02 8.75 -2.67
C GLY A 53 15.19 7.23 -2.52
N GLN A 54 15.50 6.76 -1.31
CA GLN A 54 15.72 5.34 -1.02
C GLN A 54 14.46 4.49 -1.17
N HIS A 55 13.28 5.03 -0.86
CA HIS A 55 11.99 4.33 -0.88
C HIS A 55 11.02 4.92 -1.90
N GLY A 56 11.53 5.44 -3.02
CA GLY A 56 10.74 6.22 -3.99
C GLY A 56 9.48 5.54 -4.51
N ALA A 57 9.51 4.23 -4.76
CA ALA A 57 8.32 3.48 -5.16
C ALA A 57 7.22 3.52 -4.08
N LEU A 58 7.56 3.23 -2.82
CA LEU A 58 6.60 3.29 -1.71
C LEU A 58 6.15 4.71 -1.39
N TYR A 59 7.02 5.71 -1.58
CA TYR A 59 6.65 7.12 -1.47
C TYR A 59 5.59 7.49 -2.51
N ASN A 60 5.79 7.09 -3.76
CA ASN A 60 4.84 7.35 -4.85
C ASN A 60 3.51 6.64 -4.60
N SER A 61 3.52 5.37 -4.20
CA SER A 61 2.30 4.65 -3.80
C SER A 61 1.56 5.33 -2.65
N MET A 62 2.30 5.80 -1.63
CA MET A 62 1.72 6.55 -0.50
C MET A 62 1.04 7.84 -0.98
N LYS A 63 1.71 8.61 -1.84
CA LYS A 63 1.16 9.84 -2.42
C LYS A 63 -0.08 9.55 -3.27
N LYS A 64 -0.08 8.51 -4.12
CA LYS A 64 -1.24 8.09 -4.90
C LYS A 64 -2.45 7.79 -4.00
N VAL A 65 -2.25 6.96 -2.97
CA VAL A 65 -3.31 6.59 -2.02
C VAL A 65 -3.82 7.81 -1.24
N ASN A 66 -2.94 8.68 -0.74
CA ASN A 66 -3.38 9.91 -0.07
C ASN A 66 -4.12 10.86 -1.02
N ARG A 67 -3.78 10.88 -2.32
CA ARG A 67 -4.50 11.67 -3.31
C ARG A 67 -5.91 11.11 -3.54
N LEU A 68 -6.06 9.80 -3.68
CA LEU A 68 -7.37 9.16 -3.79
C LEU A 68 -8.25 9.45 -2.58
N ILE A 69 -7.71 9.35 -1.36
CA ILE A 69 -8.43 9.71 -0.13
C ILE A 69 -8.81 11.20 -0.15
N TRP A 70 -7.90 12.09 -0.57
CA TRP A 70 -8.18 13.53 -0.68
C TRP A 70 -9.36 13.78 -1.62
N ASP A 71 -9.31 13.21 -2.83
CA ASP A 71 -10.34 13.40 -3.86
C ASP A 71 -11.70 12.83 -3.41
N TYR A 72 -11.70 11.67 -2.75
CA TYR A 72 -12.93 11.10 -2.18
C TYR A 72 -13.51 11.98 -1.07
N MET A 73 -12.67 12.54 -0.20
CA MET A 73 -13.10 13.44 0.86
C MET A 73 -13.67 14.75 0.32
N ASP A 74 -13.12 15.28 -0.78
CA ASP A 74 -13.66 16.48 -1.42
C ASP A 74 -15.03 16.19 -2.06
N LEU A 75 -15.18 15.07 -2.77
CA LEU A 75 -16.49 14.63 -3.28
C LEU A 75 -17.53 14.43 -2.17
N LEU A 76 -17.14 13.82 -1.05
CA LEU A 76 -18.01 13.63 0.11
C LEU A 76 -18.45 14.97 0.72
N ARG A 77 -17.58 16.00 0.72
CA ARG A 77 -17.89 17.35 1.24
C ARG A 77 -18.79 18.15 0.32
N ASP A 78 -18.65 17.98 -0.99
CA ASP A 78 -19.50 18.65 -1.97
C ASP A 78 -20.98 18.25 -1.83
N GLY A 79 -21.24 17.02 -1.35
CA GLY A 79 -22.59 16.55 -1.01
C GLY A 79 -23.52 16.36 -2.21
N ASN A 80 -23.02 16.49 -3.43
CA ASN A 80 -23.80 16.40 -4.67
C ASN A 80 -23.94 14.95 -5.17
N MET A 81 -24.36 14.03 -4.29
CA MET A 81 -24.59 12.62 -4.62
C MET A 81 -25.75 12.04 -3.81
N ASN A 82 -26.36 10.95 -4.30
CA ASN A 82 -27.40 10.24 -3.54
C ASN A 82 -26.78 9.42 -2.39
N ASP A 83 -27.61 8.98 -1.44
CA ASP A 83 -27.17 8.25 -0.25
C ASP A 83 -26.43 6.93 -0.60
N GLN A 84 -26.82 6.25 -1.67
CA GLN A 84 -26.19 5.00 -2.07
C GLN A 84 -24.74 5.23 -2.52
N ASP A 85 -24.53 6.24 -3.36
CA ASP A 85 -23.21 6.62 -3.84
C ASP A 85 -22.34 7.19 -2.70
N TYR A 86 -22.95 7.98 -1.81
CA TYR A 86 -22.28 8.49 -0.61
C TYR A 86 -21.77 7.35 0.30
N LEU A 87 -22.62 6.36 0.58
CA LEU A 87 -22.24 5.19 1.38
C LEU A 87 -21.17 4.34 0.68
N ALA A 88 -21.24 4.18 -0.64
CA ALA A 88 -20.22 3.46 -1.40
C ALA A 88 -18.86 4.19 -1.34
N LEU A 89 -18.85 5.52 -1.47
CA LEU A 89 -17.64 6.32 -1.40
C LEU A 89 -17.05 6.38 0.01
N CYS A 90 -17.89 6.43 1.05
CA CYS A 90 -17.45 6.26 2.44
C CYS A 90 -16.72 4.94 2.65
N ARG A 91 -17.28 3.82 2.14
CA ARG A 91 -16.64 2.49 2.24
C ARG A 91 -15.29 2.46 1.54
N LYS A 92 -15.21 2.99 0.30
CA LYS A 92 -13.92 3.13 -0.42
C LYS A 92 -12.91 3.95 0.39
N THR A 93 -13.33 5.06 0.98
CA THR A 93 -12.45 5.90 1.80
C THR A 93 -11.88 5.13 3.00
N VAL A 94 -12.69 4.29 3.64
CA VAL A 94 -12.23 3.38 4.71
C VAL A 94 -11.22 2.36 4.17
N ASP A 95 -11.51 1.72 3.04
CA ASP A 95 -10.62 0.73 2.43
C ASP A 95 -9.25 1.34 2.09
N TYR A 96 -9.25 2.52 1.47
CA TYR A 96 -8.02 3.24 1.11
C TYR A 96 -7.24 3.74 2.33
N ASN A 97 -7.91 4.07 3.42
CA ASN A 97 -7.24 4.40 4.69
C ASN A 97 -6.52 3.17 5.29
N ASP A 98 -7.05 1.96 5.10
CA ASP A 98 -6.35 0.74 5.50
C ASP A 98 -5.21 0.39 4.55
N ILE A 99 -5.37 0.61 3.24
CA ILE A 99 -4.26 0.52 2.27
C ILE A 99 -3.11 1.46 2.69
N ARG A 100 -3.42 2.72 3.01
CA ARG A 100 -2.45 3.70 3.50
C ARG A 100 -1.66 3.19 4.70
N PHE A 101 -2.35 2.61 5.68
CA PHE A 101 -1.70 2.00 6.83
C PHE A 101 -0.73 0.89 6.44
N ARG A 102 -1.10 0.02 5.50
CA ARG A 102 -0.22 -1.07 5.04
C ARG A 102 1.01 -0.56 4.31
N ILE A 103 0.88 0.49 3.50
CA ILE A 103 2.03 1.15 2.85
C ILE A 103 2.95 1.78 3.92
N LYS A 104 2.40 2.44 4.96
CA LYS A 104 3.21 2.94 6.09
C LYS A 104 4.02 1.82 6.74
N ASN A 105 3.39 0.66 6.96
CA ASN A 105 4.05 -0.48 7.55
C ASN A 105 5.17 -1.03 6.66
N LYS A 106 4.96 -1.08 5.34
CA LYS A 106 5.99 -1.49 4.36
C LYS A 106 7.19 -0.56 4.35
N ILE A 107 6.96 0.76 4.38
CA ILE A 107 8.04 1.76 4.55
C ILE A 107 8.80 1.49 5.85
N ASN A 108 8.10 1.22 6.95
CA ASN A 108 8.73 0.91 8.23
C ASN A 108 9.61 -0.35 8.17
N TYR A 109 9.20 -1.39 7.45
CA TYR A 109 10.02 -2.58 7.25
C TYR A 109 11.24 -2.29 6.37
N ALA A 110 11.04 -1.64 5.23
CA ALA A 110 12.12 -1.32 4.29
C ALA A 110 13.21 -0.42 4.92
N ALA A 111 12.83 0.46 5.85
CA ALA A 111 13.73 1.36 6.54
C ALA A 111 14.26 0.83 7.88
N GLY A 112 13.82 -0.35 8.33
CA GLY A 112 14.17 -0.85 9.67
C GLY A 112 13.70 0.07 10.81
N SER A 113 12.56 0.75 10.64
CA SER A 113 12.03 1.70 11.62
C SER A 113 11.79 1.03 12.98
N ALA A 114 12.32 1.63 14.05
CA ALA A 114 12.15 1.16 15.43
C ALA A 114 10.70 1.32 15.92
N LEU A 115 10.01 2.37 15.45
CA LEU A 115 8.60 2.63 15.73
C LEU A 115 7.74 2.09 14.60
N LYS A 116 6.57 1.54 14.94
CA LYS A 116 5.57 1.04 13.99
C LYS A 116 4.17 1.26 14.55
N GLU A 117 3.32 1.98 13.82
CA GLU A 117 1.90 2.10 14.14
C GLU A 117 1.23 0.72 14.15
N GLN A 118 0.24 0.50 15.04
CA GLN A 118 -0.52 -0.73 15.13
C GLN A 118 -2.02 -0.46 14.90
N LYS A 119 -2.71 -1.37 14.21
CA LYS A 119 -4.17 -1.36 14.08
C LYS A 119 -4.79 -2.39 15.03
N GLY A 120 -5.96 -2.08 15.57
CA GLY A 120 -6.70 -2.92 16.52
C GLY A 120 -7.67 -3.92 15.89
N TYR A 121 -7.55 -4.22 14.59
CA TYR A 121 -8.47 -5.13 13.88
C TYR A 121 -7.82 -6.50 13.59
N LYS A 122 -8.64 -7.48 13.19
CA LYS A 122 -8.18 -8.82 12.81
C LYS A 122 -7.34 -8.76 11.53
N ILE A 123 -6.19 -9.42 11.54
CA ILE A 123 -5.32 -9.60 10.37
C ILE A 123 -6.14 -10.23 9.22
N ASN A 124 -6.17 -9.54 8.09
CA ASN A 124 -6.77 -10.02 6.85
C ASN A 124 -5.69 -10.58 5.94
N SER A 125 -5.83 -11.84 5.57
CA SER A 125 -4.86 -12.54 4.73
C SER A 125 -5.49 -13.00 3.41
N VAL A 126 -4.69 -12.99 2.35
CA VAL A 126 -5.00 -13.62 1.06
C VAL A 126 -4.06 -14.80 0.83
N LEU A 127 -4.58 -15.85 0.18
CA LEU A 127 -3.78 -17.02 -0.20
C LEU A 127 -3.58 -17.04 -1.72
N ILE A 128 -2.35 -17.27 -2.15
CA ILE A 128 -1.94 -17.45 -3.54
C ILE A 128 -1.25 -18.80 -3.63
N GLU A 129 -1.85 -19.74 -4.36
CA GLU A 129 -1.32 -21.08 -4.57
C GLU A 129 -0.68 -21.15 -5.94
N ILE A 130 0.61 -21.47 -6.00
CA ILE A 130 1.38 -21.56 -7.23
C ILE A 130 2.01 -22.96 -7.31
N CYS A 131 1.52 -23.78 -8.24
CA CYS A 131 1.93 -25.19 -8.32
C CYS A 131 3.36 -25.39 -8.84
N GLU A 132 3.82 -24.64 -9.85
CA GLU A 132 5.16 -24.76 -10.44
C GLU A 132 5.74 -23.41 -10.90
N GLY A 133 7.07 -23.36 -11.02
CA GLY A 133 7.93 -22.17 -11.15
C GLY A 133 7.43 -21.12 -12.15
N PRO A 134 6.81 -20.03 -11.67
CA PRO A 134 6.25 -19.02 -12.55
C PRO A 134 7.36 -18.12 -13.11
N ASP A 135 7.08 -17.49 -14.25
CA ASP A 135 7.81 -16.29 -14.66
C ASP A 135 7.61 -15.22 -13.60
N THR A 136 8.66 -15.01 -12.81
CA THR A 136 8.62 -14.21 -11.59
C THR A 136 8.09 -12.80 -11.88
N GLU A 137 8.51 -12.22 -13.00
CA GLU A 137 8.21 -10.85 -13.42
C GLU A 137 6.69 -10.57 -13.47
N ASN A 138 5.91 -11.45 -14.10
CA ASN A 138 4.46 -11.25 -14.27
C ASN A 138 3.68 -11.36 -12.96
N PHE A 139 4.25 -12.00 -11.94
CA PHE A 139 3.63 -12.14 -10.62
C PHE A 139 3.99 -10.98 -9.68
N VAL A 140 5.06 -10.23 -9.93
CA VAL A 140 5.54 -9.20 -9.00
C VAL A 140 4.48 -8.14 -8.75
N ALA A 141 3.98 -7.49 -9.80
CA ALA A 141 3.04 -6.38 -9.65
C ALA A 141 1.69 -6.81 -9.04
N PRO A 142 1.02 -7.88 -9.51
CA PRO A 142 -0.24 -8.33 -8.89
C PRO A 142 -0.09 -8.72 -7.41
N ILE A 143 0.99 -9.38 -7.03
CA ILE A 143 1.24 -9.74 -5.63
C ILE A 143 1.51 -8.48 -4.78
N ARG A 144 2.29 -7.51 -5.28
CA ARG A 144 2.48 -6.21 -4.58
C ARG A 144 1.17 -5.48 -4.39
N TYR A 145 0.34 -5.42 -5.43
CA TYR A 145 -1.00 -4.85 -5.35
C TYR A 145 -1.82 -5.51 -4.23
N TYR A 146 -1.87 -6.85 -4.19
CA TYR A 146 -2.57 -7.56 -3.12
C TYR A 146 -1.94 -7.36 -1.73
N SER A 147 -0.63 -7.13 -1.66
CA SER A 147 0.05 -6.78 -0.41
C SER A 147 -0.35 -5.39 0.14
N PHE A 148 -0.96 -4.53 -0.68
CA PHE A 148 -1.54 -3.25 -0.24
C PHE A 148 -2.99 -3.43 0.23
N LEU A 149 -3.70 -4.43 -0.28
CA LEU A 149 -5.09 -4.73 0.10
C LEU A 149 -5.23 -5.60 1.35
N TYR A 150 -4.24 -6.43 1.63
CA TYR A 150 -4.27 -7.39 2.74
C TYR A 150 -3.08 -7.21 3.67
N ASP A 151 -3.29 -7.48 4.95
CA ASP A 151 -2.24 -7.36 5.96
C ASP A 151 -1.17 -8.44 5.79
N GLN A 152 -1.53 -9.58 5.19
CA GLN A 152 -0.60 -10.65 4.81
C GLN A 152 -0.98 -11.28 3.46
N VAL A 153 0.03 -11.55 2.63
CA VAL A 153 -0.11 -12.38 1.43
C VAL A 153 0.60 -13.70 1.69
N ILE A 154 -0.15 -14.78 1.75
CA ILE A 154 0.42 -16.12 1.91
C ILE A 154 0.62 -16.71 0.53
N ILE A 155 1.88 -16.93 0.14
CA ILE A 155 2.23 -17.62 -1.10
C ILE A 155 2.55 -19.07 -0.74
N GLN A 156 1.68 -19.97 -1.17
CA GLN A 156 1.88 -21.39 -1.05
C GLN A 156 2.43 -21.91 -2.36
N CYS A 157 3.63 -22.47 -2.32
CA CYS A 157 4.23 -22.98 -3.53
C CYS A 157 5.26 -24.08 -3.26
N GLY A 158 5.60 -24.83 -4.31
CA GLY A 158 6.59 -25.90 -4.27
C GLY A 158 8.04 -25.39 -4.09
N GLU A 159 9.01 -26.29 -4.21
CA GLU A 159 10.44 -25.97 -4.05
C GLU A 159 10.97 -24.95 -5.08
N TYR A 160 10.31 -24.82 -6.23
CA TYR A 160 10.79 -24.06 -7.39
C TYR A 160 10.31 -22.59 -7.48
N CYS A 161 10.17 -21.89 -6.34
CA CYS A 161 9.76 -20.46 -6.30
C CYS A 161 10.87 -19.49 -5.88
N GLY A 162 12.14 -19.85 -6.07
CA GLY A 162 13.27 -19.04 -5.62
C GLY A 162 13.20 -17.58 -6.09
N GLY A 163 12.92 -17.37 -7.38
CA GLY A 163 12.81 -16.02 -7.96
C GLY A 163 11.76 -15.14 -7.28
N LEU A 164 10.59 -15.69 -6.96
CA LEU A 164 9.56 -14.93 -6.22
C LEU A 164 10.01 -14.61 -4.79
N ARG A 165 10.65 -15.56 -4.09
CA ARG A 165 11.14 -15.30 -2.73
C ARG A 165 12.14 -14.14 -2.73
N ASP A 166 13.05 -14.12 -3.69
CA ASP A 166 14.03 -13.04 -3.83
C ASP A 166 13.38 -11.69 -4.19
N ALA A 167 12.33 -11.71 -5.03
CA ALA A 167 11.59 -10.51 -5.44
C ALA A 167 10.79 -9.84 -4.30
N PHE A 168 10.53 -10.54 -3.20
CA PHE A 168 9.74 -10.05 -2.06
C PHE A 168 10.50 -10.03 -0.73
N LYS A 169 11.83 -10.18 -0.74
CA LYS A 169 12.65 -10.21 0.48
C LYS A 169 12.58 -8.92 1.33
N ASP A 170 12.18 -7.81 0.71
CA ASP A 170 11.96 -6.50 1.32
C ASP A 170 10.62 -6.37 2.05
N ASP A 171 9.70 -7.34 1.89
CA ASP A 171 8.34 -7.25 2.40
C ASP A 171 7.95 -8.48 3.24
N PRO A 172 8.11 -8.39 4.58
CA PRO A 172 7.85 -9.52 5.47
C PRO A 172 6.37 -9.87 5.61
N THR A 173 5.47 -9.07 5.02
CA THR A 173 4.03 -9.39 5.00
C THR A 173 3.68 -10.39 3.89
N ILE A 174 4.62 -10.66 2.97
CA ILE A 174 4.51 -11.67 1.94
C ILE A 174 5.22 -12.94 2.43
N ILE A 175 4.43 -13.93 2.82
CA ILE A 175 4.90 -15.10 3.56
C ILE A 175 4.83 -16.33 2.66
N PHE A 176 5.97 -16.96 2.45
CA PHE A 176 6.05 -18.19 1.67
C PHE A 176 5.90 -19.43 2.54
N ARG A 177 5.05 -20.37 2.14
CA ARG A 177 4.83 -21.67 2.80
C ARG A 177 5.03 -22.83 1.82
N ILE A 178 5.69 -23.88 2.30
CA ILE A 178 5.83 -25.16 1.60
C ILE A 178 4.70 -26.08 2.08
N GLY A 179 4.07 -26.82 1.17
CA GLY A 179 2.98 -27.75 1.48
C GLY A 179 1.58 -27.15 1.34
N VAL A 180 0.55 -27.88 1.75
CA VAL A 180 -0.86 -27.46 1.59
C VAL A 180 -1.33 -26.66 2.80
N ALA A 181 -1.98 -25.52 2.58
CA ALA A 181 -2.60 -24.74 3.64
C ALA A 181 -3.67 -25.58 4.34
N SER A 182 -3.68 -25.54 5.67
CA SER A 182 -4.74 -26.18 6.45
C SER A 182 -6.11 -25.70 6.00
N GLU A 183 -7.06 -26.62 5.81
CA GLU A 183 -8.46 -26.32 5.49
C GLU A 183 -9.14 -25.44 6.55
N SER A 184 -8.59 -25.40 7.77
CA SER A 184 -9.09 -24.56 8.87
C SER A 184 -8.67 -23.08 8.77
N ALA A 185 -7.73 -22.74 7.89
CA ALA A 185 -7.24 -21.37 7.75
C ALA A 185 -8.24 -20.50 6.97
N GLN A 186 -8.76 -19.45 7.63
CA GLN A 186 -9.68 -18.49 7.00
C GLN A 186 -8.90 -17.41 6.24
N PHE A 187 -8.99 -17.44 4.92
CA PHE A 187 -8.48 -16.40 4.03
C PHE A 187 -9.63 -15.56 3.47
N LYS A 188 -9.40 -14.26 3.27
CA LYS A 188 -10.40 -13.34 2.68
C LYS A 188 -10.55 -13.55 1.17
N ALA A 189 -9.48 -13.97 0.52
CA ALA A 189 -9.46 -14.32 -0.90
C ALA A 189 -8.46 -15.46 -1.14
N ARG A 190 -8.66 -16.19 -2.23
CA ARG A 190 -7.80 -17.29 -2.66
C ARG A 190 -7.64 -17.24 -4.18
N PHE A 191 -6.39 -17.36 -4.63
CA PHE A 191 -6.01 -17.45 -6.04
C PHE A 191 -5.23 -18.74 -6.25
N SER A 192 -5.53 -19.47 -7.31
CA SER A 192 -4.89 -20.76 -7.61
C SER A 192 -4.37 -20.78 -9.03
N PHE A 193 -3.09 -21.05 -9.17
CA PHE A 193 -2.37 -21.14 -10.42
C PHE A 193 -2.00 -22.62 -10.64
N PRO A 194 -2.71 -23.32 -11.55
CA PRO A 194 -2.41 -24.71 -11.85
C PRO A 194 -1.03 -24.85 -12.52
N LYS A 195 -0.56 -26.08 -12.66
CA LYS A 195 0.70 -26.36 -13.37
C LYS A 195 0.64 -25.85 -14.82
N GLY A 196 1.71 -25.23 -15.27
CA GLY A 196 1.84 -24.67 -16.61
C GLY A 196 2.44 -23.27 -16.59
N HIS A 197 2.88 -22.80 -17.76
CA HIS A 197 3.18 -21.40 -17.98
C HIS A 197 1.88 -20.62 -18.10
N HIS A 198 1.81 -19.45 -17.46
CA HIS A 198 0.66 -18.55 -17.53
C HIS A 198 1.14 -17.23 -18.15
N SER A 199 0.41 -16.75 -19.15
CA SER A 199 0.68 -15.43 -19.73
C SER A 199 0.41 -14.32 -18.71
N ALA A 200 0.91 -13.11 -18.96
CA ALA A 200 0.62 -11.96 -18.11
C ALA A 200 -0.91 -11.70 -18.03
N GLU A 201 -1.62 -11.83 -19.15
CA GLU A 201 -3.08 -11.65 -19.21
C GLU A 201 -3.82 -12.72 -18.39
N GLU A 202 -3.41 -13.99 -18.48
CA GLU A 202 -3.98 -15.07 -17.69
C GLU A 202 -3.77 -14.84 -16.19
N ILE A 203 -2.58 -14.36 -15.82
CA ILE A 203 -2.24 -14.04 -14.43
C ILE A 203 -3.15 -12.94 -13.89
N LEU A 204 -3.29 -11.83 -14.63
CA LEU A 204 -4.17 -10.72 -14.28
C LEU A 204 -5.64 -11.15 -14.19
N ALA A 205 -6.09 -12.00 -15.12
CA ALA A 205 -7.45 -12.55 -15.11
C ALA A 205 -7.72 -13.42 -13.87
N ILE A 206 -6.79 -14.32 -13.50
CA ILE A 206 -6.90 -15.15 -12.29
C ILE A 206 -6.92 -14.26 -11.04
N PHE A 207 -6.02 -13.27 -10.99
CA PHE A 207 -5.99 -12.28 -9.92
C PHE A 207 -7.18 -11.32 -9.92
N ARG A 208 -8.00 -11.29 -10.97
CA ARG A 208 -9.14 -10.36 -11.11
C ARG A 208 -8.73 -8.90 -10.92
N VAL A 209 -7.57 -8.55 -11.49
CA VAL A 209 -7.00 -7.20 -11.44
C VAL A 209 -6.64 -6.78 -12.86
N ASP A 210 -6.87 -5.52 -13.19
CA ASP A 210 -6.48 -4.95 -14.48
C ASP A 210 -5.28 -4.01 -14.33
N GLN A 211 -4.70 -3.62 -15.47
CA GLN A 211 -3.53 -2.74 -15.50
C GLN A 211 -3.79 -1.38 -14.83
N LYS A 212 -5.02 -0.87 -14.93
CA LYS A 212 -5.42 0.41 -14.34
C LYS A 212 -5.40 0.33 -12.81
N ALA A 213 -5.90 -0.75 -12.23
CA ALA A 213 -5.88 -0.97 -10.78
C ALA A 213 -4.45 -1.11 -10.25
N LEU A 214 -3.55 -1.75 -11.02
CA LEU A 214 -2.13 -1.79 -10.68
C LEU A 214 -1.53 -0.38 -10.67
N GLU A 215 -1.74 0.42 -11.72
CA GLU A 215 -1.22 1.79 -11.84
C GLU A 215 -1.79 2.75 -10.78
N GLU A 216 -3.01 2.51 -10.32
CA GLU A 216 -3.66 3.29 -9.26
C GLU A 216 -2.91 3.18 -7.92
N LEU A 217 -2.27 2.04 -7.65
CA LEU A 217 -1.62 1.75 -6.37
C LEU A 217 -0.08 1.68 -6.43
N LEU A 218 0.50 1.12 -7.50
CA LEU A 218 1.95 0.93 -7.69
C LEU A 218 2.51 2.08 -8.52
#